data_AF-A0A2G2JYC2-F1
#
_entry.id   AF-A0A2G2JYC2-F1
#
_cell.length_a   1.000
_cell.length_b   1.000
_cell.length_c   1.000
_cell.angle_alpha   90.00
_cell.angle_beta   90.00
_cell.angle_gamma   90.00
#
_symmetry.space_group_name_H-M   'P 1'
#
loop_
_entity.id
_entity.type
_entity.pdbx_description
1 polymer ?
#
loop_
_entity_poly.entity_id
_entity_poly.type
_entity_poly.pdbx_seq_one_letter_code
_entity_poly.pdbx_strand_id
1 'polypeptide(L)' 'MIVKRSAASANLTEADLTEADLSEANLSRANLKGVNLTGTIFCKTKMPDRTKNNSGC' A
#
# COMPACT_ATOMS: atom_id res chain seq x y z
N MET A 1 -5.31 -10.94 0.72
CA MET A 1 -4.11 -11.13 -0.13
C MET A 1 -2.91 -10.57 0.63
N ILE A 2 -1.86 -11.35 0.91
CA ILE A 2 -0.68 -10.82 1.62
C ILE A 2 0.17 -10.07 0.59
N VAL A 3 0.13 -8.75 0.66
CA VAL A 3 0.99 -7.86 -0.13
C VAL A 3 2.42 -7.98 0.40
N LYS A 4 3.37 -8.22 -0.52
CA LYS A 4 4.77 -8.41 -0.15
C LYS A 4 5.27 -7.17 0.61
N ARG A 5 6.08 -7.39 1.66
CA ARG A 5 6.71 -6.33 2.47
C ARG A 5 7.42 -5.23 1.66
N SER A 6 7.83 -5.50 0.42
CA SER A 6 8.43 -4.51 -0.47
C SER A 6 7.75 -4.55 -1.84
N ALA A 7 6.99 -3.50 -2.14
CA ALA A 7 6.44 -3.20 -3.47
C ALA A 7 6.91 -1.81 -3.93
N ALA A 8 8.13 -1.42 -3.52
CA ALA A 8 8.72 -0.16 -3.90
C ALA A 8 8.89 -0.11 -5.43
N SER A 9 8.51 1.01 -6.04
CA SER A 9 8.47 1.18 -7.50
C SER A 9 7.57 0.18 -8.25
N ALA A 10 6.66 -0.54 -7.56
CA ALA A 10 5.70 -1.41 -8.22
C ALA A 10 4.67 -0.59 -9.00
N ASN A 11 4.29 -1.07 -10.18
CA ASN A 11 3.12 -0.57 -10.87
C ASN A 11 1.89 -1.34 -10.38
N LEU A 12 1.08 -0.68 -9.54
CA LEU A 12 -0.17 -1.24 -9.01
C LEU A 12 -1.38 -0.58 -9.68
N THR A 13 -1.22 0.05 -10.86
CA THR A 13 -2.32 0.73 -11.55
C THR A 13 -3.53 -0.22 -11.68
N GLU A 14 -4.70 0.24 -11.24
CA GLU A 14 -5.96 -0.53 -11.25
C GLU A 14 -5.95 -1.83 -10.43
N ALA A 15 -4.97 -2.03 -9.54
CA ALA A 15 -4.95 -3.19 -8.65
C ALA A 15 -6.07 -3.11 -7.60
N ASP A 16 -6.69 -4.25 -7.31
CA ASP A 16 -7.64 -4.39 -6.22
C ASP A 16 -6.89 -4.81 -4.94
N LEU A 17 -6.84 -3.90 -3.96
CA LEU A 17 -6.28 -4.13 -2.62
C LEU A 17 -7.35 -4.01 -1.53
N THR A 18 -8.62 -4.23 -1.88
CA THR A 18 -9.73 -4.15 -0.93
C THR A 18 -9.48 -5.08 0.27
N GLU A 19 -9.60 -4.55 1.48
CA GLU A 19 -9.34 -5.26 2.75
C GLU A 19 -7.93 -5.88 2.86
N ALA A 20 -6.96 -5.43 2.07
CA ALA A 20 -5.59 -5.93 2.17
C ALA A 20 -4.89 -5.38 3.42
N ASP A 21 -4.03 -6.20 4.02
CA ASP A 21 -3.16 -5.76 5.10
C ASP A 21 -1.80 -5.32 4.52
N LEU A 22 -1.57 -4.00 4.51
CA LEU A 22 -0.32 -3.36 4.09
C LEU A 22 0.61 -3.03 5.26
N SER A 23 0.41 -3.67 6.41
CA SER A 23 1.24 -3.42 7.59
C SER A 23 2.72 -3.67 7.29
N GLU A 24 3.56 -2.69 7.66
CA GLU A 24 5.01 -2.63 7.39
C GLU A 24 5.40 -2.67 5.90
N ALA A 25 4.44 -2.52 4.97
CA ALA A 25 4.72 -2.55 3.55
C ALA A 25 5.45 -1.28 3.09
N ASN A 26 6.35 -1.45 2.12
CA ASN A 26 7.03 -0.34 1.46
C ASN A 26 6.48 -0.11 0.05
N LEU A 27 5.65 0.93 -0.11
CA LEU A 27 5.10 1.41 -1.38
C LEU A 27 5.84 2.66 -1.91
N SER A 28 7.06 2.93 -1.42
CA SER A 28 7.84 4.09 -1.90
C SER A 28 7.96 4.07 -3.42
N ARG A 29 7.58 5.18 -4.08
CA ARG A 29 7.57 5.32 -5.55
C ARG A 29 6.62 4.35 -6.29
N ALA A 30 5.75 3.63 -5.60
CA ALA A 30 4.75 2.78 -6.27
C ALA A 30 3.70 3.66 -6.99
N ASN A 31 3.21 3.18 -8.13
CA ASN A 31 2.10 3.82 -8.82
C ASN A 31 0.77 3.23 -8.32
N LEU A 32 0.00 4.01 -7.55
CA LEU A 32 -1.29 3.62 -6.99
C LEU A 32 -2.49 4.21 -7.77
N LYS A 33 -2.27 4.70 -9.00
CA LYS A 33 -3.34 5.30 -9.79
C LYS A 33 -4.46 4.29 -10.04
N GLY A 34 -5.68 4.61 -9.59
CA GLY A 34 -6.84 3.75 -9.76
C GLY A 34 -6.85 2.49 -8.88
N VAL A 35 -5.95 2.36 -7.90
CA VAL A 35 -6.00 1.25 -6.94
C VAL A 35 -7.24 1.37 -6.07
N ASN A 36 -7.96 0.26 -5.89
CA ASN A 36 -9.00 0.18 -4.88
C ASN A 36 -8.36 -0.09 -3.51
N LEU A 37 -8.33 0.93 -2.65
CA LEU A 37 -7.79 0.86 -1.28
C LEU A 37 -8.90 0.77 -0.21
N THR A 38 -10.13 0.44 -0.59
CA THR A 38 -11.25 0.38 0.35
C THR A 38 -11.00 -0.67 1.43
N GLY A 39 -11.12 -0.29 2.71
CA GLY A 39 -10.88 -1.19 3.85
C GLY A 39 -9.42 -1.66 4.03
N THR A 40 -8.46 -1.09 3.30
CA THR A 40 -7.05 -1.48 3.42
C THR A 40 -6.47 -1.04 4.75
N ILE A 41 -5.72 -1.90 5.41
CA ILE A 41 -5.07 -1.62 6.69
C ILE A 41 -3.67 -1.08 6.42
N PHE A 42 -3.40 0.15 6.88
CA PHE A 42 -2.08 0.78 6.79
C PHE A 42 -1.47 0.92 8.19
N CYS A 43 -0.60 0.00 8.60
CA CYS A 43 0.13 0.14 9.86
C CYS A 43 1.64 0.18 9.58
N LYS A 44 2.33 1.28 9.87
CA LYS A 44 3.77 1.47 9.55
C LYS A 44 4.10 1.32 8.06
N THR A 45 3.15 1.60 7.18
CA THR A 45 3.30 1.49 5.72
C THR A 45 4.03 2.72 5.17
N LYS A 46 5.04 2.57 4.31
CA LYS A 46 5.62 3.70 3.57
C LYS A 46 4.82 3.97 2.30
N MET A 47 4.26 5.15 2.17
CA MET A 47 3.48 5.60 1.02
C MET A 47 4.36 6.01 -0.17
N PRO A 48 3.78 6.17 -1.38
CA PRO A 48 4.52 6.56 -2.58
C PRO A 48 5.31 7.87 -2.43
N ASP A 49 4.77 8.82 -1.66
CA ASP A 49 5.39 10.10 -1.28
C ASP A 49 6.47 9.97 -0.19
N ARG A 50 6.78 8.73 0.23
CA ARG A 50 7.71 8.36 1.31
C ARG A 50 7.24 8.74 2.72
N THR A 51 6.01 9.20 2.88
CA THR A 51 5.42 9.37 4.21
C THR A 51 5.09 8.00 4.81
N LYS A 52 4.94 7.94 6.14
CA LYS A 52 4.47 6.72 6.81
C LYS A 52 3.00 6.87 7.11
N ASN A 53 2.19 5.89 6.71
CA ASN A 53 0.79 5.80 7.09
C ASN A 53 0.60 4.72 8.17
N ASN A 54 -0.09 5.11 9.24
CA ASN A 54 -0.43 4.30 10.40
C ASN A 54 -1.94 4.30 10.67
N SER A 55 -2.80 4.63 9.69
CA SER A 55 -4.24 4.77 9.86
C SER A 55 -5.00 3.45 10.12
N GLY A 56 -4.33 2.31 9.95
CA GLY A 56 -4.84 0.98 10.28
C GLY A 56 -4.10 0.30 11.45
N CYS A 57 -3.18 1.02 12.10
CA CYS A 57 -2.96 0.77 13.52
C CYS A 57 -4.12 1.45 14.29
#